data_AF-A0A094KKK4-F1
#
_entry.id   AF-A0A094KKK4-F1
#
_cell.length_a   1.000
_cell.length_b   1.000
_cell.length_c   1.000
_cell.angle_alpha   90.00
_cell.angle_beta   90.00
_cell.angle_gamma   90.00
#
_symmetry.space_group_name_H-M   'P 1'
#
loop_
_entity.id
_entity.type
_entity.pdbx_description
1 polymer ?
#
loop_
_entity_poly.entity_id
_entity_poly.type
_entity_poly.pdbx_seq_one_letter_code
_entity_poly.pdbx_strand_id
1 'polypeptide(L)'
;TVQCLLDSGADINRPNVSGATPLYFACSHGQRDTAQILLMRGAKYLPDKNGITPLDLCVQGGYGETCEVLIQYHPRLFQTIIQMTQNEDLRENMLRQVLEHLSQQSEVQYLKILTSLAEVATTNGHKLLSLSSNYEAQMKSLLRIVRIFCHVFRIGPSSPSNGNDMGYNGNKTPRSQVFKVRKVYDVVRKIDVKEMNFTKHAFINQTSHEQEPLELLWHSLDEWLVLIATELMKNKRDSANITSILLKQKGPDHQDAAPTPSFAAAGTEGRKELSAHAGESKTYDVAGKQEACADCQDVISMTANRLSAVIQAFYMCCSCQMPQGMTSPRFIEFVCKHDDVLKCFVNRNPKIIFDHFHFLLECPELMSRFMHIIKAQPFKDRCEWFYEHLHAGQADSDMVHRPVNENDILLVHRDSIFRSSCEVVSKANCAKLKQGIAVRFHGEEGMGQGVVREWFDILSSEIVNPDYALFTQSADGTTFQPNSNSSVNPDHLNYFRFAGQILGLALNHRQLVNIYFTRSFYKHILGM
;
A
#
# COMPACT_ATOMS: atom_id res chain seq x y z
N THR A 1 -19.12 -0.97 -44.24
CA THR A 1 -19.02 -2.41 -44.53
C THR A 1 -19.98 -3.25 -43.71
N VAL A 2 -19.88 -3.28 -42.38
CA VAL A 2 -20.77 -4.07 -41.50
C VAL A 2 -22.24 -3.81 -41.81
N GLN A 3 -22.61 -2.54 -41.93
CA GLN A 3 -23.97 -2.11 -42.29
C GLN A 3 -24.46 -2.76 -43.60
N CYS A 4 -23.67 -2.65 -44.68
CA CYS A 4 -24.00 -3.24 -45.98
C CYS A 4 -24.15 -4.77 -45.93
N LEU A 5 -23.32 -5.47 -45.14
CA LEU A 5 -23.40 -6.93 -44.98
C LEU A 5 -24.70 -7.33 -44.27
N LEU A 6 -25.07 -6.61 -43.21
CA LEU A 6 -26.34 -6.85 -42.50
C LEU A 6 -27.55 -6.54 -43.40
N ASP A 7 -27.49 -5.47 -44.18
CA ASP A 7 -28.56 -5.12 -45.14
C ASP A 7 -28.67 -6.13 -46.29
N SER A 8 -27.58 -6.86 -46.59
CA SER A 8 -27.57 -7.96 -47.57
C SER A 8 -28.01 -9.31 -46.98
N GLY A 9 -28.48 -9.34 -45.72
CA GLY A 9 -29.01 -10.55 -45.08
C GLY A 9 -27.96 -11.43 -44.39
N ALA A 10 -26.76 -10.90 -44.08
CA ALA A 10 -25.79 -11.64 -43.28
C ALA A 10 -26.35 -11.98 -41.88
N ASP A 11 -26.14 -13.22 -41.43
CA ASP A 11 -26.58 -13.66 -40.10
C ASP A 11 -25.72 -13.01 -39.01
N ILE A 12 -26.33 -12.09 -38.28
CA ILE A 12 -25.70 -11.27 -37.23
C ILE A 12 -25.19 -12.08 -36.03
N ASN A 13 -25.71 -13.28 -35.81
CA ASN A 13 -25.38 -14.11 -34.65
C ASN A 13 -24.59 -15.37 -35.01
N ARG A 14 -24.21 -15.55 -36.28
CA ARG A 14 -23.53 -16.78 -36.73
C ARG A 14 -22.15 -16.91 -36.06
N PRO A 15 -21.92 -17.92 -35.22
CA PRO A 15 -20.64 -18.10 -34.57
C PRO A 15 -19.64 -18.80 -35.50
N ASN A 16 -18.35 -18.58 -35.26
CA ASN A 16 -17.27 -19.38 -35.85
C ASN A 16 -17.09 -20.74 -35.13
N VAL A 17 -16.03 -21.48 -35.48
CA VAL A 17 -15.71 -22.78 -34.85
C VAL A 17 -15.42 -22.71 -33.35
N SER A 18 -14.98 -21.57 -32.83
CA SER A 18 -14.73 -21.37 -31.39
C SER A 18 -15.96 -20.83 -30.64
N GLY A 19 -17.09 -20.61 -31.32
CA GLY A 19 -18.29 -20.01 -30.71
C GLY A 19 -18.29 -18.48 -30.71
N ALA A 20 -17.25 -17.82 -31.27
CA ALA A 20 -17.15 -16.37 -31.33
C ALA A 20 -18.10 -15.79 -32.39
N THR A 21 -18.93 -14.83 -31.98
CA THR A 21 -19.90 -14.12 -32.82
C THR A 21 -19.30 -12.83 -33.42
N PRO A 22 -19.96 -12.18 -34.40
CA PRO A 22 -19.54 -10.87 -34.88
C PRO A 22 -19.39 -9.82 -33.75
N LEU A 23 -20.27 -9.85 -32.74
CA LEU A 23 -20.19 -8.96 -31.58
C LEU A 23 -18.94 -9.26 -30.73
N TYR A 24 -18.56 -10.53 -30.57
CA TYR A 24 -17.33 -10.94 -29.89
C TYR A 24 -16.09 -10.29 -30.54
N PHE A 25 -15.98 -10.34 -31.86
CA PHE A 25 -14.83 -9.76 -32.57
C PHE A 25 -14.79 -8.24 -32.52
N ALA A 26 -15.95 -7.57 -32.58
CA ALA A 26 -16.02 -6.13 -32.39
C ALA A 26 -15.49 -5.73 -31.01
N CYS A 27 -15.86 -6.49 -29.97
CA CYS A 27 -15.42 -6.27 -28.60
C CYS A 27 -13.93 -6.57 -28.39
N SER A 28 -13.38 -7.63 -28.99
CA SER A 28 -11.95 -7.97 -28.86
C SER A 28 -10.99 -6.97 -29.50
N HIS A 29 -11.50 -6.13 -30.41
CA HIS A 29 -10.73 -5.08 -31.08
C HIS A 29 -11.19 -3.66 -30.69
N GLY A 30 -12.06 -3.51 -29.68
CA GLY A 30 -12.51 -2.21 -29.20
C GLY A 30 -13.30 -1.38 -30.22
N GLN A 31 -13.95 -2.03 -31.19
CA GLN A 31 -14.68 -1.36 -32.26
C GLN A 31 -16.05 -0.88 -31.78
N ARG A 32 -16.09 0.27 -31.07
CA ARG A 32 -17.31 0.86 -30.51
C ARG A 32 -18.45 0.95 -31.53
N ASP A 33 -18.22 1.58 -32.69
CA ASP A 33 -19.26 1.78 -33.70
C ASP A 33 -19.78 0.45 -34.28
N THR A 34 -18.89 -0.50 -34.55
CA THR A 34 -19.27 -1.84 -35.02
C THR A 34 -20.13 -2.55 -33.97
N ALA A 35 -19.72 -2.55 -32.71
CA ALA A 35 -20.48 -3.15 -31.62
C ALA A 35 -21.87 -2.50 -31.46
N GLN A 36 -21.94 -1.17 -31.57
CA GLN A 36 -23.19 -0.42 -31.50
C GLN A 36 -24.14 -0.78 -32.65
N ILE A 37 -23.65 -0.84 -33.89
CA ILE A 37 -24.46 -1.25 -35.06
C ILE A 37 -24.97 -2.68 -34.88
N LEU A 38 -24.13 -3.59 -34.42
CA LEU A 38 -24.51 -4.99 -34.19
C LEU A 38 -25.62 -5.09 -33.13
N LEU A 39 -25.47 -4.41 -32.00
CA LEU A 39 -26.48 -4.40 -30.93
C LEU A 39 -27.80 -3.74 -31.38
N MET A 40 -27.74 -2.61 -32.10
CA MET A 40 -28.93 -1.97 -32.70
C MET A 40 -29.70 -2.91 -33.63
N ARG A 41 -28.99 -3.78 -34.35
CA ARG A 41 -29.56 -4.75 -35.28
C ARG A 41 -29.91 -6.10 -34.63
N GLY A 42 -29.91 -6.19 -33.31
CA GLY A 42 -30.37 -7.37 -32.56
C GLY A 42 -29.32 -8.47 -32.38
N ALA A 43 -28.03 -8.13 -32.40
CA ALA A 43 -26.98 -9.07 -32.01
C ALA A 43 -27.18 -9.54 -30.57
N LYS A 44 -27.02 -10.84 -30.34
CA LYS A 44 -27.13 -11.47 -29.03
C LYS A 44 -25.79 -11.38 -28.30
N TYR A 45 -25.84 -11.07 -27.02
CA TYR A 45 -24.71 -11.18 -26.11
C TYR A 45 -24.46 -12.65 -25.77
N LEU A 46 -23.50 -13.29 -26.46
CA LEU A 46 -23.17 -14.70 -26.30
C LEU A 46 -21.67 -14.87 -25.99
N PRO A 47 -21.31 -15.74 -25.03
CA PRO A 47 -19.91 -16.13 -24.82
C PRO A 47 -19.42 -17.10 -25.90
N ASP A 48 -18.10 -17.24 -26.00
CA ASP A 48 -17.49 -18.31 -26.78
C ASP A 48 -17.58 -19.68 -26.07
N LYS A 49 -17.01 -20.72 -26.69
CA LYS A 49 -17.01 -22.09 -26.15
C LYS A 49 -16.23 -22.24 -24.83
N ASN A 50 -15.33 -21.30 -24.52
CA ASN A 50 -14.56 -21.29 -23.28
C ASN A 50 -15.26 -20.47 -22.18
N GLY A 51 -16.44 -19.91 -22.47
CA GLY A 51 -17.18 -19.05 -21.56
C GLY A 51 -16.70 -17.60 -21.53
N ILE A 52 -15.77 -17.20 -22.40
CA ILE A 52 -15.29 -15.81 -22.49
C ILE A 52 -16.37 -14.97 -23.13
N THR A 53 -16.82 -13.94 -22.41
CA THR A 53 -17.88 -13.05 -22.86
C THR A 53 -17.31 -11.86 -23.66
N PRO A 54 -18.12 -11.21 -24.52
CA PRO A 54 -17.69 -9.98 -25.19
C PRO A 54 -17.22 -8.89 -24.22
N LEU A 55 -17.81 -8.80 -23.02
CA LEU A 55 -17.39 -7.85 -21.99
C LEU A 55 -16.00 -8.17 -21.43
N ASP A 56 -15.66 -9.45 -21.21
CA ASP A 56 -14.33 -9.85 -20.74
C ASP A 56 -13.24 -9.35 -21.69
N LEU A 57 -13.48 -9.45 -23.00
CA LEU A 57 -12.54 -8.97 -24.02
C LEU A 57 -12.38 -7.46 -24.00
N CYS A 58 -13.49 -6.72 -23.84
CA CYS A 58 -13.44 -5.27 -23.71
C CYS A 58 -12.62 -4.84 -22.49
N VAL A 59 -12.84 -5.50 -21.35
CA VAL A 59 -12.12 -5.21 -20.10
C VAL A 59 -10.65 -5.61 -20.20
N GLN A 60 -10.34 -6.77 -20.78
CA GLN A 60 -8.95 -7.22 -20.99
C GLN A 60 -8.17 -6.33 -21.95
N GLY A 61 -8.86 -5.70 -22.91
CA GLY A 61 -8.29 -4.75 -23.87
C GLY A 61 -8.30 -3.29 -23.41
N GLY A 62 -8.93 -2.95 -22.28
CA GLY A 62 -9.05 -1.57 -21.80
C GLY A 62 -10.04 -0.71 -22.60
N TYR A 63 -10.96 -1.31 -23.36
CA TYR A 63 -11.85 -0.62 -24.30
C TYR A 63 -13.09 -0.01 -23.62
N GLY A 64 -12.89 1.07 -22.85
CA GLY A 64 -13.94 1.75 -22.07
C GLY A 64 -15.17 2.16 -22.89
N GLU A 65 -14.96 2.73 -24.07
CA GLU A 65 -16.00 3.11 -25.03
C GLU A 65 -16.89 1.93 -25.48
N THR A 66 -16.29 0.76 -25.71
CA THR A 66 -17.06 -0.42 -26.14
C THR A 66 -17.78 -1.04 -24.95
N CYS A 67 -17.17 -1.05 -23.75
CA CYS A 67 -17.85 -1.42 -22.51
C CYS A 67 -19.10 -0.57 -22.26
N GLU A 68 -19.01 0.73 -22.49
CA GLU A 68 -20.13 1.66 -22.32
C GLU A 68 -21.32 1.26 -23.20
N VAL A 69 -21.08 1.02 -24.49
CA VAL A 69 -22.12 0.55 -25.41
C VAL A 69 -22.74 -0.76 -24.92
N LEU A 70 -21.93 -1.72 -24.48
CA LEU A 70 -22.46 -2.98 -23.93
C LEU A 70 -23.36 -2.75 -22.70
N ILE A 71 -22.98 -1.86 -21.79
CA ILE A 71 -23.76 -1.53 -20.58
C ILE A 71 -25.06 -0.82 -20.95
N GLN A 72 -25.06 0.07 -21.95
CA GLN A 72 -26.26 0.77 -22.41
C GLN A 72 -27.34 -0.22 -22.90
N TYR A 73 -26.96 -1.26 -23.64
CA TYR A 73 -27.89 -2.30 -24.12
C TYR A 73 -28.18 -3.38 -23.08
N HIS A 74 -27.24 -3.66 -22.18
CA HIS A 74 -27.35 -4.66 -21.14
C HIS A 74 -26.95 -4.10 -19.77
N PRO A 75 -27.84 -3.37 -19.06
CA PRO A 75 -27.50 -2.69 -17.80
C PRO A 75 -26.98 -3.61 -16.69
N ARG A 76 -27.31 -4.91 -16.72
CA ARG A 76 -26.82 -5.92 -15.77
C ARG A 76 -25.31 -6.12 -15.85
N LEU A 77 -24.69 -5.84 -17.00
CA LEU A 77 -23.25 -5.97 -17.20
C LEU A 77 -22.45 -4.98 -16.35
N PHE A 78 -23.07 -3.88 -15.91
CA PHE A 78 -22.46 -2.96 -14.97
C PHE A 78 -22.01 -3.69 -13.70
N GLN A 79 -22.89 -4.53 -13.12
CA GLN A 79 -22.54 -5.29 -11.93
C GLN A 79 -21.41 -6.29 -12.21
N THR A 80 -21.39 -6.87 -13.40
CA THR A 80 -20.31 -7.79 -13.82
C THR A 80 -18.96 -7.08 -13.85
N ILE A 81 -18.88 -5.85 -14.40
CA ILE A 81 -17.64 -5.05 -14.38
C ILE A 81 -17.19 -4.77 -12.95
N ILE A 82 -18.11 -4.41 -12.05
CA ILE A 82 -17.77 -4.18 -10.65
C ILE A 82 -17.29 -5.49 -10.00
N GLN A 83 -17.90 -6.64 -10.30
CA GLN A 83 -17.45 -7.93 -9.76
C GLN A 83 -16.07 -8.34 -10.28
N MET A 84 -15.72 -7.97 -11.52
CA MET A 84 -14.39 -8.23 -12.11
C MET A 84 -13.23 -7.58 -11.33
N THR A 85 -13.49 -6.59 -10.46
CA THR A 85 -12.43 -5.99 -9.61
C THR A 85 -11.86 -6.99 -8.61
N GLN A 86 -12.60 -8.04 -8.26
CA GLN A 86 -12.16 -9.14 -7.38
C GLN A 86 -11.34 -10.21 -8.11
N ASN A 87 -11.36 -10.25 -9.44
CA ASN A 87 -10.68 -11.31 -10.19
C ASN A 87 -9.18 -10.99 -10.33
N GLU A 88 -8.32 -11.79 -9.70
CA GLU A 88 -6.87 -11.59 -9.71
C GLU A 88 -6.23 -11.75 -11.10
N ASP A 89 -6.78 -12.62 -11.95
CA ASP A 89 -6.21 -12.94 -13.27
C ASP A 89 -6.35 -11.78 -14.27
N LEU A 90 -7.29 -10.86 -14.03
CA LEU A 90 -7.45 -9.67 -14.88
C LEU A 90 -6.35 -8.66 -14.59
N ARG A 91 -5.83 -8.03 -15.64
CA ARG A 91 -4.84 -6.94 -15.48
C ARG A 91 -5.49 -5.71 -14.86
N GLU A 92 -5.00 -5.28 -13.70
CA GLU A 92 -5.58 -4.18 -12.91
C GLU A 92 -5.61 -2.85 -13.69
N ASN A 93 -4.59 -2.58 -14.51
CA ASN A 93 -4.49 -1.35 -15.31
C ASN A 93 -5.58 -1.23 -16.39
N MET A 94 -5.93 -2.33 -17.06
CA MET A 94 -6.96 -2.32 -18.10
C MET A 94 -8.35 -2.08 -17.51
N LEU A 95 -8.65 -2.68 -16.36
CA LEU A 95 -9.90 -2.45 -15.65
C LEU A 95 -10.00 -1.02 -15.10
N ARG A 96 -8.89 -0.47 -14.58
CA ARG A 96 -8.82 0.94 -14.17
C ARG A 96 -9.14 1.88 -15.33
N GLN A 97 -8.57 1.65 -16.50
CA GLN A 97 -8.83 2.43 -17.71
C GLN A 97 -10.31 2.39 -18.13
N VAL A 98 -10.94 1.22 -18.07
CA VAL A 98 -12.38 1.08 -18.37
C VAL A 98 -13.22 1.85 -17.35
N LEU A 99 -12.95 1.69 -16.06
CA LEU A 99 -13.68 2.38 -15.00
C LEU A 99 -13.49 3.90 -15.03
N GLU A 100 -12.28 4.36 -15.37
CA GLU A 100 -11.97 5.77 -15.62
C GLU A 100 -12.86 6.34 -16.72
N HIS A 101 -12.90 5.71 -17.91
CA HIS A 101 -13.77 6.13 -19.02
C HIS A 101 -15.24 6.17 -18.61
N LEU A 102 -15.74 5.11 -17.96
CA LEU A 102 -17.14 5.03 -17.53
C LEU A 102 -17.49 6.11 -16.49
N SER A 103 -16.54 6.43 -15.61
CA SER A 103 -16.72 7.45 -14.57
C SER A 103 -16.78 8.88 -15.12
N GLN A 104 -16.14 9.14 -16.27
CA GLN A 104 -16.12 10.44 -16.93
C GLN A 104 -17.38 10.74 -17.75
N GLN A 105 -18.27 9.76 -17.95
CA GLN A 105 -19.48 9.95 -18.77
C GLN A 105 -20.53 10.85 -18.11
N SER A 106 -20.71 10.72 -16.79
CA SER A 106 -21.62 11.59 -16.02
C SER A 106 -21.33 11.49 -14.53
N GLU A 107 -21.69 12.53 -13.79
CA GLU A 107 -21.59 12.55 -12.32
C GLU A 107 -22.41 11.42 -11.67
N VAL A 108 -23.58 11.10 -12.22
CA VAL A 108 -24.42 9.99 -11.73
C VAL A 108 -23.71 8.65 -11.89
N GLN A 109 -23.05 8.44 -13.04
CA GLN A 109 -22.30 7.22 -13.31
C GLN A 109 -21.03 7.12 -12.44
N TYR A 110 -20.33 8.24 -12.23
CA TYR A 110 -19.21 8.35 -11.29
C TYR A 110 -19.62 7.92 -9.87
N LEU A 111 -20.69 8.52 -9.32
CA LEU A 111 -21.19 8.19 -7.99
C LEU A 111 -21.62 6.73 -7.89
N LYS A 112 -22.34 6.23 -8.91
CA LYS A 112 -22.76 4.83 -8.95
C LYS A 112 -21.58 3.85 -8.93
N ILE A 113 -20.52 4.13 -9.69
CA ILE A 113 -19.30 3.31 -9.67
C ILE A 113 -18.67 3.33 -8.28
N LEU A 114 -18.50 4.51 -7.67
CA LEU A 114 -17.89 4.63 -6.35
C LEU A 114 -18.68 3.88 -5.28
N THR A 115 -20.00 4.05 -5.22
CA THR A 115 -20.84 3.35 -4.25
C THR A 115 -20.75 1.83 -4.44
N SER A 116 -20.84 1.34 -5.68
CA SER A 116 -20.74 -0.10 -5.96
C SER A 116 -19.35 -0.68 -5.63
N LEU A 117 -18.27 0.05 -5.90
CA LEU A 117 -16.91 -0.38 -5.51
C LEU A 117 -16.77 -0.45 -3.99
N ALA A 118 -17.37 0.48 -3.26
CA ALA A 118 -17.30 0.51 -1.80
C ALA A 118 -18.13 -0.59 -1.14
N GLU A 119 -19.30 -0.93 -1.69
CA GLU A 119 -20.08 -2.08 -1.27
C GLU A 119 -19.29 -3.39 -1.43
N VAL A 120 -18.61 -3.55 -2.57
CA VAL A 120 -17.76 -4.72 -2.83
C VAL A 120 -16.54 -4.75 -1.92
N ALA A 121 -15.90 -3.60 -1.67
CA ALA A 121 -14.81 -3.48 -0.70
C ALA A 121 -15.26 -3.84 0.72
N THR A 122 -16.43 -3.37 1.15
CA THR A 122 -17.02 -3.67 2.46
C THR A 122 -17.29 -5.16 2.62
N THR A 123 -17.92 -5.76 1.60
CA THR A 123 -18.21 -7.20 1.58
C THR A 123 -16.93 -8.03 1.64
N ASN A 124 -15.88 -7.63 0.90
CA ASN A 124 -14.57 -8.30 0.96
C ASN A 124 -13.87 -8.08 2.30
N GLY A 125 -14.01 -6.90 2.92
CA GLY A 125 -13.54 -6.63 4.27
C GLY A 125 -14.16 -7.58 5.29
N HIS A 126 -15.48 -7.77 5.26
CA HIS A 126 -16.16 -8.72 6.15
C HIS A 126 -15.72 -10.17 5.89
N LYS A 127 -15.57 -10.58 4.63
CA LYS A 127 -15.03 -11.91 4.29
C LYS A 127 -13.60 -12.09 4.81
N LEU A 128 -12.75 -11.08 4.66
CA LEU A 128 -11.37 -11.10 5.15
C LEU A 128 -11.32 -11.25 6.67
N LEU A 129 -12.25 -10.64 7.39
CA LEU A 129 -12.32 -10.76 8.86
C LEU A 129 -12.88 -12.11 9.32
N SER A 130 -13.63 -12.80 8.47
CA SER A 130 -14.11 -14.16 8.79
C SER A 130 -12.94 -15.13 8.91
N LEU A 131 -12.84 -15.83 10.05
CA LEU A 131 -11.76 -16.78 10.32
C LEU A 131 -11.80 -18.01 9.38
N SER A 132 -12.97 -18.33 8.81
CA SER A 132 -13.13 -19.45 7.88
C SER A 132 -12.70 -19.13 6.44
N SER A 133 -12.41 -17.87 6.12
CA SER A 133 -11.99 -17.46 4.78
C SER A 133 -10.50 -17.63 4.57
N ASN A 134 -10.06 -17.76 3.31
CA ASN A 134 -8.63 -17.74 2.98
C ASN A 134 -8.08 -16.30 3.13
N TYR A 135 -7.19 -16.10 4.10
CA TYR A 135 -6.59 -14.79 4.40
C TYR A 135 -5.92 -14.15 3.17
N GLU A 136 -5.02 -14.89 2.51
CA GLU A 136 -4.19 -14.35 1.44
C GLU A 136 -5.03 -13.92 0.24
N ALA A 137 -5.99 -14.75 -0.18
CA ALA A 137 -6.89 -14.45 -1.29
C ALA A 137 -7.82 -13.26 -0.97
N GLN A 138 -8.40 -13.21 0.23
CA GLN A 138 -9.29 -12.10 0.61
C GLN A 138 -8.52 -10.78 0.79
N MET A 139 -7.29 -10.83 1.31
CA MET A 139 -6.42 -9.67 1.47
C MET A 139 -6.05 -9.07 0.11
N LYS A 140 -5.56 -9.90 -0.82
CA LYS A 140 -5.19 -9.45 -2.16
C LYS A 140 -6.39 -8.88 -2.92
N SER A 141 -7.54 -9.56 -2.86
CA SER A 141 -8.81 -9.07 -3.41
C SER A 141 -9.21 -7.70 -2.83
N LEU A 142 -9.23 -7.57 -1.49
CA LEU A 142 -9.60 -6.31 -0.83
C LEU A 142 -8.67 -5.16 -1.22
N LEU A 143 -7.36 -5.35 -1.11
CA LEU A 143 -6.38 -4.31 -1.45
C LEU A 143 -6.46 -3.92 -2.93
N ARG A 144 -6.74 -4.88 -3.82
CA ARG A 144 -6.98 -4.62 -5.25
C ARG A 144 -8.23 -3.76 -5.47
N ILE A 145 -9.37 -4.10 -4.85
CA ILE A 145 -10.60 -3.30 -4.96
C ILE A 145 -10.35 -1.88 -4.45
N VAL A 146 -9.70 -1.75 -3.29
CA VAL A 146 -9.41 -0.45 -2.66
C VAL A 146 -8.47 0.38 -3.54
N ARG A 147 -7.45 -0.23 -4.15
CA ARG A 147 -6.59 0.45 -5.13
C ARG A 147 -7.37 1.02 -6.32
N ILE A 148 -8.30 0.23 -6.87
CA ILE A 148 -9.18 0.65 -7.97
C ILE A 148 -10.14 1.77 -7.51
N PHE A 149 -10.77 1.61 -6.34
CA PHE A 149 -11.62 2.62 -5.72
C PHE A 149 -10.89 3.95 -5.56
N CYS A 150 -9.71 3.94 -4.93
CA CYS A 150 -8.90 5.14 -4.72
C CYS A 150 -8.50 5.80 -6.05
N HIS A 151 -8.26 5.02 -7.10
CA HIS A 151 -7.98 5.55 -8.42
C HIS A 151 -9.19 6.28 -9.01
N VAL A 152 -10.37 5.66 -9.03
CA VAL A 152 -11.60 6.30 -9.52
C VAL A 152 -11.95 7.53 -8.68
N PHE A 153 -11.81 7.44 -7.35
CA PHE A 153 -12.11 8.53 -6.44
C PHE A 153 -11.22 9.76 -6.67
N ARG A 154 -9.93 9.56 -7.02
CA ARG A 154 -8.98 10.64 -7.35
C ARG A 154 -9.34 11.42 -8.62
N ILE A 155 -10.05 10.81 -9.56
CA ILE A 155 -10.45 11.47 -10.83
C ILE A 155 -11.41 12.64 -10.53
N GLY A 156 -12.31 12.45 -9.55
CA GLY A 156 -13.38 13.40 -9.24
C GLY A 156 -14.48 13.43 -10.33
N PRO A 157 -15.62 14.09 -10.07
CA PRO A 157 -16.65 14.26 -11.08
C PRO A 157 -16.13 15.15 -12.23
N SER A 158 -16.41 14.75 -13.47
CA SER A 158 -16.11 15.54 -14.67
C SER A 158 -16.78 16.92 -14.58
N SER A 159 -16.00 18.00 -14.64
CA SER A 159 -16.56 19.37 -14.68
C SER A 159 -17.34 19.57 -15.98
N PRO A 160 -18.52 20.22 -15.97
CA PRO A 160 -19.28 20.46 -17.19
C PRO A 160 -18.49 21.35 -18.15
N SER A 161 -18.38 20.89 -19.39
CA SER A 161 -17.68 21.53 -20.50
C SER A 161 -18.35 22.83 -20.92
N ASN A 162 -17.85 23.97 -20.40
CA ASN A 162 -17.94 25.21 -21.16
C ASN A 162 -16.78 25.24 -22.16
N GLY A 163 -17.11 25.06 -23.43
CA GLY A 163 -16.17 25.08 -24.55
C GLY A 163 -15.41 26.40 -24.60
N ASN A 164 -14.18 26.37 -24.09
CA ASN A 164 -13.02 27.17 -24.45
C ASN A 164 -11.96 26.92 -23.37
N ASP A 165 -11.16 25.87 -23.50
CA ASP A 165 -9.73 26.06 -23.28
C ASP A 165 -8.89 24.94 -23.87
N MET A 166 -7.79 25.36 -24.49
CA MET A 166 -6.83 24.56 -25.20
C MET A 166 -5.92 23.77 -24.24
N GLY A 167 -5.66 22.51 -24.56
CA GLY A 167 -4.48 21.73 -24.16
C GLY A 167 -4.02 21.84 -22.71
N TYR A 168 -4.50 20.96 -21.83
CA TYR A 168 -4.00 20.91 -20.46
C TYR A 168 -2.74 20.04 -20.33
N ASN A 169 -1.62 20.74 -20.46
CA ASN A 169 -0.33 20.42 -19.85
C ASN A 169 -0.48 20.24 -18.33
N GLY A 170 0.38 19.39 -17.77
CA GLY A 170 0.58 19.28 -16.34
C GLY A 170 0.92 20.62 -15.69
N ASN A 171 0.47 20.77 -14.45
CA ASN A 171 0.68 21.86 -13.49
C ASN A 171 -0.39 22.96 -13.46
N LYS A 172 -1.13 22.91 -12.34
CA LYS A 172 -1.86 23.97 -11.63
C LYS A 172 -3.26 24.32 -12.15
N THR A 173 -4.26 23.85 -11.39
CA THR A 173 -5.08 24.78 -10.59
C THR A 173 -5.46 24.15 -9.25
N PRO A 174 -5.18 24.82 -8.12
CA PRO A 174 -5.65 24.42 -6.80
C PRO A 174 -7.09 24.89 -6.61
N ARG A 175 -8.01 23.97 -6.38
CA ARG A 175 -9.32 24.28 -5.80
C ARG A 175 -9.70 23.16 -4.85
N SER A 176 -9.53 23.48 -3.57
CA SER A 176 -10.45 23.12 -2.50
C SER A 176 -11.75 22.48 -3.00
N GLN A 177 -11.81 21.15 -3.03
CA GLN A 177 -13.03 20.52 -2.53
C GLN A 177 -13.01 20.78 -1.04
N VAL A 178 -13.88 21.69 -0.64
CA VAL A 178 -14.00 22.26 0.68
C VAL A 178 -14.50 21.17 1.64
N PHE A 179 -13.59 20.35 2.18
CA PHE A 179 -13.76 19.96 3.56
C PHE A 179 -13.50 21.22 4.38
N LYS A 180 -14.55 21.83 4.95
CA LYS A 180 -14.40 22.82 6.02
C LYS A 180 -13.80 22.12 7.25
N VAL A 181 -12.51 21.80 7.22
CA VAL A 181 -11.69 21.58 8.43
C VAL A 181 -11.34 22.96 9.00
N ARG A 182 -12.35 23.79 9.25
CA ARG A 182 -12.17 25.11 9.87
C ARG A 182 -12.62 25.03 11.31
N LYS A 183 -11.82 24.31 12.13
CA LYS A 183 -11.70 24.43 13.60
C LYS A 183 -10.74 23.43 14.28
N VAL A 184 -10.06 22.54 13.55
CA VAL A 184 -9.14 21.54 14.18
C VAL A 184 -7.71 22.05 14.28
N TYR A 185 -7.28 22.94 13.38
CA TYR A 185 -5.90 23.46 13.36
C TYR A 185 -5.50 24.28 14.60
N ASP A 186 -6.46 24.87 15.33
CA ASP A 186 -6.19 25.60 16.57
C ASP A 186 -6.28 24.74 17.84
N VAL A 187 -6.82 23.52 17.75
CA VAL A 187 -6.99 22.61 18.90
C VAL A 187 -5.72 21.79 19.13
N VAL A 188 -5.02 21.38 18.06
CA VAL A 188 -3.83 20.51 18.17
C VAL A 188 -2.62 21.21 18.84
N ARG A 189 -2.58 22.54 18.89
CA ARG A 189 -1.53 23.28 19.63
C ARG A 189 -1.82 23.50 21.12
N LYS A 190 -2.97 23.08 21.64
CA LYS A 190 -3.40 23.39 23.03
C LYS A 190 -3.99 22.22 23.82
N ILE A 191 -3.71 20.97 23.45
CA ILE A 191 -4.07 19.84 24.31
C ILE A 191 -2.90 19.60 25.28
N ASP A 192 -2.95 20.33 26.39
CA ASP A 192 -2.25 19.93 27.61
C ASP A 192 -2.96 18.69 28.18
N VAL A 193 -2.19 17.72 28.64
CA VAL A 193 -2.65 16.38 29.04
C VAL A 193 -3.31 16.48 30.41
N LYS A 194 -4.56 16.93 30.48
CA LYS A 194 -5.49 16.77 31.61
C LYS A 194 -6.88 17.26 31.21
N GLU A 195 -7.89 16.45 31.52
CA GLU A 195 -9.33 16.66 31.27
C GLU A 195 -9.88 16.22 29.90
N MET A 196 -9.97 14.90 29.70
CA MET A 196 -10.96 14.28 28.81
C MET A 196 -12.20 13.87 29.62
N ASN A 197 -13.17 14.78 29.74
CA ASN A 197 -14.53 14.48 30.15
C ASN A 197 -15.50 15.36 29.35
N PHE A 198 -15.92 14.92 28.17
CA PHE A 198 -17.12 15.46 27.50
C PHE A 198 -17.95 14.34 26.86
N THR A 199 -18.91 13.88 27.66
CA THR A 199 -20.32 13.57 27.37
C THR A 199 -20.75 12.97 26.01
N LYS A 200 -21.25 11.74 26.15
CA LYS A 200 -21.97 10.82 25.24
C LYS A 200 -23.21 11.34 24.45
N HIS A 201 -23.48 12.64 24.31
CA HIS A 201 -24.81 13.11 23.84
C HIS A 201 -24.85 14.03 22.60
N ALA A 202 -23.78 14.18 21.82
CA ALA A 202 -23.79 15.07 20.66
C ALA A 202 -24.00 14.41 19.27
N PHE A 203 -24.27 13.10 19.17
CA PHE A 203 -24.25 12.36 17.90
C PHE A 203 -25.59 11.89 17.32
N ILE A 204 -26.74 12.37 17.82
CA ILE A 204 -28.05 11.82 17.41
C ILE A 204 -28.83 12.68 16.39
N ASN A 205 -28.40 13.90 16.05
CA ASN A 205 -29.12 14.73 15.09
C ASN A 205 -28.27 15.10 13.86
N GLN A 206 -27.99 14.11 13.00
CA GLN A 206 -27.75 14.36 11.58
C GLN A 206 -28.74 13.54 10.76
N THR A 207 -29.47 14.28 9.93
CA THR A 207 -30.49 13.85 8.99
C THR A 207 -29.98 12.81 8.00
N SER A 208 -30.88 11.90 7.65
CA SER A 208 -30.74 10.68 6.86
C SER A 208 -30.37 10.88 5.37
N HIS A 209 -29.25 11.53 5.04
CA HIS A 209 -28.75 11.58 3.65
C HIS A 209 -27.21 11.64 3.60
N GLU A 210 -26.64 10.79 2.74
CA GLU A 210 -25.21 10.67 2.39
C GLU A 210 -24.31 9.92 3.40
N GLN A 211 -24.47 8.60 3.52
CA GLN A 211 -23.40 7.76 4.06
C GLN A 211 -22.26 7.73 3.05
N GLU A 212 -21.13 8.35 3.38
CA GLU A 212 -19.93 8.25 2.56
C GLU A 212 -19.53 6.77 2.44
N PRO A 213 -19.13 6.32 1.24
CA PRO A 213 -18.64 4.95 0.97
C PRO A 213 -17.68 4.36 2.01
N LEU A 214 -16.89 5.21 2.67
CA LEU A 214 -15.89 4.84 3.67
C LEU A 214 -16.45 4.68 5.09
N GLU A 215 -17.64 5.21 5.38
CA GLU A 215 -18.22 5.18 6.73
C GLU A 215 -18.67 3.78 7.14
N LEU A 216 -19.18 2.97 6.19
CA LEU A 216 -19.56 1.57 6.48
C LEU A 216 -18.33 0.71 6.83
N LEU A 217 -17.23 0.91 6.10
CA LEU A 217 -15.95 0.25 6.39
C LEU A 217 -15.38 0.73 7.73
N TRP A 218 -15.51 2.03 8.01
CA TRP A 218 -15.07 2.67 9.25
C TRP A 218 -15.78 2.14 10.48
N HIS A 219 -17.11 2.09 10.46
CA HIS A 219 -17.91 1.56 11.58
C HIS A 219 -17.55 0.11 11.88
N SER A 220 -17.39 -0.71 10.83
CA SER A 220 -16.96 -2.09 10.99
C SER A 220 -15.59 -2.16 11.69
N LEU A 221 -14.58 -1.45 11.16
CA LEU A 221 -13.21 -1.51 11.69
C LEU A 221 -13.10 -1.00 13.15
N ASP A 222 -13.81 0.08 13.49
CA ASP A 222 -13.81 0.61 14.85
C ASP A 222 -14.45 -0.37 15.83
N GLU A 223 -15.57 -1.01 15.48
CA GLU A 223 -16.19 -2.05 16.30
C GLU A 223 -15.24 -3.22 16.57
N TRP A 224 -14.54 -3.73 15.55
CA TRP A 224 -13.61 -4.84 15.70
C TRP A 224 -12.38 -4.49 16.56
N LEU A 225 -11.82 -3.30 16.38
CA LEU A 225 -10.68 -2.85 17.20
C LEU A 225 -11.08 -2.60 18.65
N VAL A 226 -12.28 -2.07 18.90
CA VAL A 226 -12.81 -1.94 20.25
C VAL A 226 -12.99 -3.32 20.88
N LEU A 227 -13.57 -4.29 20.16
CA LEU A 227 -13.73 -5.65 20.67
C LEU A 227 -12.38 -6.27 21.05
N ILE A 228 -11.37 -6.15 20.20
CA ILE A 228 -10.03 -6.68 20.49
C ILE A 228 -9.36 -5.90 21.62
N ALA A 229 -9.50 -4.59 21.69
CA ALA A 229 -9.01 -3.81 22.82
C ALA A 229 -9.63 -4.32 24.13
N THR A 230 -10.95 -4.53 24.16
CA THR A 230 -11.62 -5.07 25.35
C THR A 230 -11.17 -6.49 25.67
N GLU A 231 -10.92 -7.33 24.67
CA GLU A 231 -10.49 -8.72 24.86
C GLU A 231 -9.01 -8.82 25.29
N LEU A 232 -8.13 -7.97 24.76
CA LEU A 232 -6.74 -7.83 25.22
C LEU A 232 -6.67 -7.34 26.67
N MET A 233 -7.54 -6.40 27.03
CA MET A 233 -7.63 -5.87 28.40
C MET A 233 -8.22 -6.89 29.38
N LYS A 234 -9.13 -7.77 28.93
CA LYS A 234 -9.61 -8.93 29.70
C LYS A 234 -8.57 -10.03 29.82
N ASN A 235 -7.78 -10.30 28.77
CA ASN A 235 -6.72 -11.32 28.79
C ASN A 235 -5.50 -10.96 29.66
N LYS A 236 -5.36 -9.70 30.08
CA LYS A 236 -4.47 -9.32 31.18
C LYS A 236 -4.94 -9.84 32.55
N ARG A 237 -6.21 -10.26 32.66
CA ARG A 237 -6.83 -10.76 33.90
C ARG A 237 -7.20 -12.25 33.83
N ASP A 238 -7.64 -12.76 32.69
CA ASP A 238 -8.24 -14.11 32.60
C ASP A 238 -7.78 -14.89 31.34
N SER A 239 -6.65 -15.60 31.40
CA SER A 239 -6.07 -16.35 30.27
C SER A 239 -6.79 -17.66 29.88
N ALA A 240 -8.04 -17.89 30.31
CA ALA A 240 -8.67 -19.22 30.26
C ALA A 240 -10.03 -19.35 29.54
N ASN A 241 -10.65 -18.26 29.03
CA ASN A 241 -12.09 -18.31 28.68
C ASN A 241 -12.47 -18.00 27.22
N ILE A 242 -11.52 -17.82 26.30
CA ILE A 242 -11.79 -17.38 24.92
C ILE A 242 -12.59 -18.40 24.10
N THR A 243 -12.39 -19.70 24.35
CA THR A 243 -13.06 -20.80 23.60
C THR A 243 -14.58 -20.78 23.74
N SER A 244 -15.11 -20.21 24.82
CA SER A 244 -16.55 -20.23 25.13
C SER A 244 -17.37 -19.14 24.40
N ILE A 245 -16.72 -18.08 23.94
CA ILE A 245 -17.40 -16.91 23.35
C ILE A 245 -17.52 -17.05 21.83
N LEU A 246 -16.54 -17.69 21.16
CA LEU A 246 -16.52 -17.82 19.69
C LEU A 246 -17.35 -19.01 19.16
N LEU A 247 -17.65 -20.01 19.98
CA LEU A 247 -18.52 -21.15 19.59
C LEU A 247 -20.02 -20.87 19.76
N LYS A 248 -20.41 -19.74 20.37
CA LYS A 248 -21.82 -19.45 20.70
C LYS A 248 -22.61 -18.69 19.63
N GLN A 249 -22.11 -18.59 18.40
CA GLN A 249 -22.89 -18.15 17.22
C GLN A 249 -23.32 -19.33 16.32
N LYS A 250 -23.74 -20.45 16.92
CA LYS A 250 -24.60 -21.43 16.23
C LYS A 250 -26.02 -21.24 16.77
N GLY A 251 -26.88 -20.61 15.97
CA GLY A 251 -28.27 -20.33 16.34
C GLY A 251 -29.10 -21.60 16.58
N PRO A 252 -30.22 -21.50 17.31
CA PRO A 252 -31.11 -22.62 17.61
C PRO A 252 -32.08 -22.87 16.44
N ASP A 253 -32.41 -24.15 16.22
CA ASP A 253 -33.72 -24.69 15.79
C ASP A 253 -33.57 -25.90 14.86
N HIS A 254 -33.78 -27.11 15.40
CA HIS A 254 -35.05 -27.84 15.25
C HIS A 254 -34.95 -29.21 15.94
N GLN A 255 -35.93 -29.49 16.80
CA GLN A 255 -36.26 -30.80 17.36
C GLN A 255 -36.89 -31.68 16.28
N ASP A 256 -36.50 -32.95 16.18
CA ASP A 256 -37.45 -34.08 16.30
C ASP A 256 -36.78 -35.47 16.21
N ALA A 257 -37.41 -36.42 16.91
CA ALA A 257 -37.33 -37.90 16.81
C ALA A 257 -36.26 -38.69 17.63
N ALA A 258 -36.75 -39.19 18.78
CA ALA A 258 -36.63 -40.50 19.46
C ALA A 258 -35.38 -41.44 19.36
N PRO A 259 -35.11 -42.27 20.40
CA PRO A 259 -33.83 -42.98 20.58
C PRO A 259 -33.86 -44.50 20.26
N THR A 260 -32.65 -45.11 20.29
CA THR A 260 -32.25 -46.56 20.35
C THR A 260 -31.81 -47.26 19.04
N PRO A 261 -31.02 -48.36 19.09
CA PRO A 261 -29.62 -48.41 19.55
C PRO A 261 -28.69 -49.21 18.60
N SER A 262 -27.40 -49.25 18.99
CA SER A 262 -26.28 -50.08 18.52
C SER A 262 -26.55 -51.27 17.59
N PHE A 263 -25.70 -51.40 16.57
CA PHE A 263 -25.32 -52.69 16.00
C PHE A 263 -23.81 -52.89 16.10
N ALA A 264 -23.45 -54.08 16.59
CA ALA A 264 -22.11 -54.58 16.80
C ALA A 264 -21.53 -55.24 15.55
N ALA A 265 -20.20 -55.22 15.45
CA ALA A 265 -19.34 -56.30 14.97
C ALA A 265 -17.88 -55.80 15.13
N ALA A 266 -16.84 -56.56 15.45
CA ALA A 266 -16.61 -57.90 15.98
C ALA A 266 -15.10 -58.13 15.73
N GLY A 267 -14.35 -58.64 16.73
CA GLY A 267 -13.00 -59.22 16.53
C GLY A 267 -11.88 -58.19 16.31
N THR A 268 -10.68 -58.32 16.87
CA THR A 268 -10.01 -59.52 17.38
C THR A 268 -8.87 -59.08 18.29
N GLU A 269 -8.76 -59.73 19.45
CA GLU A 269 -7.66 -59.60 20.40
C GLU A 269 -6.33 -60.10 19.82
N GLY A 270 -5.26 -59.42 20.18
CA GLY A 270 -3.88 -59.89 20.02
C GLY A 270 -3.04 -59.36 21.18
N ARG A 271 -2.99 -60.13 22.26
CA ARG A 271 -2.23 -59.87 23.49
C ARG A 271 -0.86 -60.57 23.39
N LYS A 272 0.25 -59.87 23.67
CA LYS A 272 1.51 -60.48 24.14
C LYS A 272 2.43 -59.49 24.87
N GLU A 273 2.30 -59.56 26.19
CA GLU A 273 3.26 -59.51 27.30
C GLU A 273 4.80 -59.29 27.12
N LEU A 274 5.33 -58.56 28.14
CA LEU A 274 6.59 -58.69 28.90
C LEU A 274 7.93 -58.18 28.30
N SER A 275 8.58 -57.21 28.97
CA SER A 275 9.54 -57.48 30.07
C SER A 275 10.12 -56.18 30.67
N ALA A 276 10.60 -56.30 31.92
CA ALA A 276 11.13 -55.25 32.76
C ALA A 276 12.67 -55.19 32.71
N HIS A 277 13.25 -54.00 32.86
CA HIS A 277 14.54 -53.83 33.55
C HIS A 277 14.64 -52.46 34.22
N ALA A 278 15.12 -52.51 35.45
CA ALA A 278 15.30 -51.41 36.39
C ALA A 278 16.58 -50.60 36.12
N GLY A 279 16.57 -49.33 36.53
CA GLY A 279 17.74 -48.46 36.63
C GLY A 279 17.34 -47.10 37.16
N GLU A 280 17.49 -46.90 38.47
CA GLU A 280 17.17 -45.66 39.18
C GLU A 280 18.08 -44.49 38.76
N SER A 281 17.48 -43.31 38.53
CA SER A 281 18.10 -42.03 38.88
C SER A 281 17.01 -40.96 39.03
N LYS A 282 16.79 -40.51 40.26
CA LYS A 282 15.88 -39.41 40.59
C LYS A 282 16.52 -38.09 40.19
N THR A 283 15.92 -37.40 39.22
CA THR A 283 15.97 -35.94 39.12
C THR A 283 14.55 -35.44 38.89
N TYR A 284 14.18 -34.38 39.61
CA TYR A 284 12.83 -33.85 39.68
C TYR A 284 12.44 -33.18 38.35
N ASP A 285 11.55 -33.80 37.57
CA ASP A 285 10.87 -33.17 36.45
C ASP A 285 9.54 -32.55 36.91
N VAL A 286 9.48 -31.22 36.86
CA VAL A 286 8.21 -30.48 36.74
C VAL A 286 7.99 -30.24 35.25
N ALA A 287 7.65 -31.30 34.53
CA ALA A 287 7.08 -31.22 33.19
C ALA A 287 5.56 -31.24 33.34
N GLY A 288 4.92 -30.08 33.16
CA GLY A 288 3.48 -29.95 33.29
C GLY A 288 2.95 -28.75 32.52
N LYS A 289 2.35 -29.05 31.37
CA LYS A 289 1.50 -28.18 30.52
C LYS A 289 2.22 -27.15 29.67
N GLN A 290 2.73 -27.61 28.53
CA GLN A 290 3.13 -26.78 27.40
C GLN A 290 2.42 -27.21 26.12
N GLU A 291 1.09 -27.42 26.17
CA GLU A 291 0.30 -27.82 25.00
C GLU A 291 -1.04 -27.06 24.85
N ALA A 292 -1.35 -26.09 25.71
CA ALA A 292 -2.59 -25.29 25.61
C ALA A 292 -2.37 -23.78 25.32
N CYS A 293 -1.12 -23.31 25.31
CA CYS A 293 -0.78 -21.90 25.10
C CYS A 293 -0.53 -21.54 23.63
N ALA A 294 -0.30 -22.54 22.76
CA ALA A 294 -0.02 -22.31 21.35
C ALA A 294 -1.28 -21.90 20.54
N ASP A 295 -2.44 -22.51 20.83
CA ASP A 295 -3.69 -22.29 20.06
C ASP A 295 -4.30 -20.88 20.24
N CYS A 296 -4.28 -20.32 21.45
CA CYS A 296 -4.80 -18.95 21.67
C CYS A 296 -3.87 -17.87 21.09
N GLN A 297 -2.57 -18.14 21.02
CA GLN A 297 -1.59 -17.26 20.39
C GLN A 297 -1.84 -17.18 18.87
N ASP A 298 -2.27 -18.28 18.26
CA ASP A 298 -2.55 -18.36 16.82
C ASP A 298 -3.78 -17.54 16.43
N VAL A 299 -4.89 -17.61 17.19
CA VAL A 299 -6.11 -16.85 16.87
C VAL A 299 -5.88 -15.33 16.89
N ILE A 300 -5.13 -14.81 17.87
CA ILE A 300 -4.87 -13.36 17.92
C ILE A 300 -3.92 -12.94 16.80
N SER A 301 -2.93 -13.76 16.45
CA SER A 301 -2.04 -13.53 15.31
C SER A 301 -2.81 -13.52 13.99
N MET A 302 -3.68 -14.52 13.78
CA MET A 302 -4.56 -14.62 12.61
C MET A 302 -5.50 -13.42 12.50
N THR A 303 -6.07 -12.97 13.62
CA THR A 303 -6.97 -11.82 13.67
C THR A 303 -6.20 -10.51 13.44
N ALA A 304 -4.98 -10.40 13.97
CA ALA A 304 -4.13 -9.22 13.79
C ALA A 304 -3.72 -9.03 12.32
N ASN A 305 -3.35 -10.08 11.60
CA ASN A 305 -3.01 -10.00 10.18
C ASN A 305 -4.22 -9.55 9.34
N ARG A 306 -5.39 -10.18 9.57
CA ARG A 306 -6.65 -9.83 8.89
C ARG A 306 -7.04 -8.37 9.12
N LEU A 307 -6.98 -7.89 10.36
CA LEU A 307 -7.27 -6.50 10.67
C LEU A 307 -6.24 -5.53 10.13
N SER A 308 -4.97 -5.90 10.12
CA SER A 308 -3.91 -5.03 9.62
C SER A 308 -4.06 -4.78 8.13
N ALA A 309 -4.48 -5.78 7.36
CA ALA A 309 -4.87 -5.59 5.96
C ALA A 309 -6.07 -4.65 5.78
N VAL A 310 -7.08 -4.70 6.66
CA VAL A 310 -8.21 -3.75 6.64
C VAL A 310 -7.76 -2.33 7.03
N ILE A 311 -6.90 -2.19 8.04
CA ILE A 311 -6.32 -0.89 8.45
C ILE A 311 -5.49 -0.30 7.31
N GLN A 312 -4.72 -1.14 6.59
CA GLN A 312 -3.97 -0.71 5.41
C GLN A 312 -4.90 -0.24 4.29
N ALA A 313 -5.95 -1.00 3.97
CA ALA A 313 -6.97 -0.56 3.02
C ALA A 313 -7.56 0.80 3.43
N PHE A 314 -7.85 0.98 4.71
CA PHE A 314 -8.37 2.24 5.24
C PHE A 314 -7.35 3.39 5.11
N TYR A 315 -6.08 3.14 5.42
CA TYR A 315 -5.00 4.10 5.20
C TYR A 315 -4.94 4.58 3.74
N MET A 316 -5.04 3.66 2.79
CA MET A 316 -5.05 3.95 1.37
C MET A 316 -6.23 4.86 0.98
N CYS A 317 -7.42 4.56 1.50
CA CYS A 317 -8.62 5.38 1.29
C CYS A 317 -8.47 6.78 1.88
N CYS A 318 -7.96 6.91 3.11
CA CYS A 318 -7.78 8.23 3.72
C CYS A 318 -6.69 9.06 3.04
N SER A 319 -5.66 8.39 2.50
CA SER A 319 -4.51 9.06 1.88
C SER A 319 -4.72 9.34 0.39
N CYS A 320 -5.78 8.82 -0.23
CA CYS A 320 -5.94 8.94 -1.68
C CYS A 320 -6.17 10.38 -2.17
N GLN A 321 -6.78 11.26 -1.38
CA GLN A 321 -6.93 12.69 -1.71
C GLN A 321 -5.91 13.60 -1.01
N MET A 322 -5.00 13.04 -0.21
CA MET A 322 -3.97 13.82 0.46
C MET A 322 -2.85 14.18 -0.51
N PRO A 323 -2.22 15.36 -0.36
CA PRO A 323 -0.97 15.66 -1.05
C PRO A 323 0.08 14.59 -0.77
N GLN A 324 1.00 14.36 -1.72
CA GLN A 324 2.08 13.38 -1.56
C GLN A 324 2.85 13.63 -0.25
N GLY A 325 3.02 12.57 0.54
CA GLY A 325 3.71 12.61 1.84
C GLY A 325 2.87 13.12 3.01
N MET A 326 1.59 13.46 2.82
CA MET A 326 0.69 13.82 3.92
C MET A 326 -0.22 12.66 4.29
N THR A 327 -0.33 12.39 5.60
CA THR A 327 -1.30 11.44 6.14
C THR A 327 -2.56 12.17 6.59
N SER A 328 -3.73 11.59 6.34
CA SER A 328 -5.01 12.19 6.73
C SER A 328 -5.09 12.40 8.24
N PRO A 329 -5.48 13.60 8.72
CA PRO A 329 -5.68 13.85 10.15
C PRO A 329 -6.68 12.89 10.80
N ARG A 330 -7.74 12.51 10.06
CA ARG A 330 -8.74 11.54 10.52
C ARG A 330 -8.13 10.16 10.75
N PHE A 331 -7.18 9.75 9.89
CA PHE A 331 -6.44 8.50 10.07
C PHE A 331 -5.42 8.58 11.21
N ILE A 332 -4.77 9.73 11.40
CA ILE A 332 -3.86 9.94 12.55
C ILE A 332 -4.65 9.81 13.87
N GLU A 333 -5.83 10.43 13.95
CA GLU A 333 -6.71 10.32 15.13
C GLU A 333 -7.13 8.88 15.40
N PHE A 334 -7.50 8.14 14.35
CA PHE A 334 -7.80 6.70 14.43
C PHE A 334 -6.64 5.90 15.03
N VAL A 335 -5.43 6.04 14.48
CA VAL A 335 -4.24 5.34 14.96
C VAL A 335 -3.92 5.74 16.41
N CYS A 336 -4.10 7.02 16.74
CA CYS A 336 -3.88 7.54 18.09
C CYS A 336 -4.89 7.02 19.12
N LYS A 337 -6.15 6.78 18.72
CA LYS A 337 -7.22 6.20 19.55
C LYS A 337 -6.95 4.72 19.86
N HIS A 338 -6.34 4.00 18.92
CA HIS A 338 -6.14 2.55 18.98
C HIS A 338 -4.67 2.14 19.17
N ASP A 339 -3.81 3.05 19.62
CA ASP A 339 -2.36 2.85 19.60
C ASP A 339 -1.91 1.65 20.44
N ASP A 340 -2.54 1.38 21.58
CA ASP A 340 -2.20 0.24 22.43
C ASP A 340 -2.49 -1.12 21.77
N VAL A 341 -3.56 -1.22 20.98
CA VAL A 341 -3.87 -2.43 20.19
C VAL A 341 -2.84 -2.60 19.08
N LEU A 342 -2.50 -1.52 18.38
CA LEU A 342 -1.50 -1.55 17.30
C LEU A 342 -0.11 -1.91 17.84
N LYS A 343 0.30 -1.35 18.98
CA LYS A 343 1.53 -1.74 19.69
C LYS A 343 1.51 -3.24 20.02
N CYS A 344 0.37 -3.77 20.49
CA CYS A 344 0.22 -5.20 20.77
C CYS A 344 0.38 -6.05 19.51
N PHE A 345 -0.21 -5.63 18.38
CA PHE A 345 -0.08 -6.34 17.11
C PHE A 345 1.37 -6.41 16.64
N VAL A 346 2.07 -5.28 16.66
CA VAL A 346 3.47 -5.25 16.24
C VAL A 346 4.38 -6.04 17.19
N ASN A 347 4.16 -5.96 18.50
CA ASN A 347 4.96 -6.73 19.46
C ASN A 347 4.79 -8.25 19.27
N ARG A 348 3.61 -8.69 18.80
CA ARG A 348 3.33 -10.12 18.52
C ARG A 348 3.79 -10.55 17.14
N ASN A 349 3.67 -9.68 16.14
CA ASN A 349 4.16 -9.89 14.79
C ASN A 349 4.97 -8.67 14.33
N PRO A 350 6.30 -8.65 14.57
CA PRO A 350 7.14 -7.49 14.23
C PRO A 350 7.14 -7.14 12.74
N LYS A 351 6.99 -8.14 11.86
CA LYS A 351 6.97 -7.96 10.39
C LYS A 351 5.78 -7.13 9.90
N ILE A 352 4.71 -7.04 10.69
CA ILE A 352 3.49 -6.32 10.35
C ILE A 352 3.71 -4.83 10.08
N ILE A 353 4.79 -4.25 10.64
CA ILE A 353 5.21 -2.87 10.35
C ILE A 353 5.49 -2.70 8.86
N PHE A 354 6.20 -3.64 8.26
CA PHE A 354 6.67 -3.54 6.88
C PHE A 354 5.57 -3.96 5.90
N ASP A 355 4.73 -4.94 6.28
CA ASP A 355 3.68 -5.48 5.40
C ASP A 355 2.42 -4.59 5.34
N HIS A 356 1.98 -4.08 6.49
CA HIS A 356 0.66 -3.42 6.62
C HIS A 356 0.73 -2.03 7.27
N PHE A 357 1.64 -1.80 8.21
CA PHE A 357 1.73 -0.54 8.97
C PHE A 357 2.84 0.40 8.49
N HIS A 358 3.11 0.40 7.17
CA HIS A 358 4.05 1.32 6.54
C HIS A 358 3.71 2.80 6.82
N PHE A 359 2.43 3.12 7.08
CA PHE A 359 2.00 4.45 7.54
C PHE A 359 2.68 4.94 8.83
N LEU A 360 3.12 4.03 9.71
CA LEU A 360 3.90 4.38 10.90
C LEU A 360 5.31 4.88 10.53
N LEU A 361 5.80 4.50 9.36
CA LEU A 361 7.11 4.86 8.83
C LEU A 361 7.04 6.06 7.87
N GLU A 362 5.87 6.33 7.28
CA GLU A 362 5.66 7.46 6.36
C GLU A 362 5.24 8.75 7.09
N CYS A 363 4.54 8.65 8.22
CA CYS A 363 4.03 9.81 8.97
C CYS A 363 4.95 10.15 10.17
N PRO A 364 5.61 11.33 10.20
CA PRO A 364 6.49 11.72 11.30
C PRO A 364 5.84 11.72 12.69
N GLU A 365 4.58 12.15 12.78
CA GLU A 365 3.82 12.19 14.02
C GLU A 365 3.60 10.77 14.59
N LEU A 366 3.22 9.83 13.72
CA LEU A 366 3.04 8.42 14.11
C LEU A 366 4.38 7.75 14.37
N MET A 367 5.41 7.99 13.55
CA MET A 367 6.77 7.49 13.75
C MET A 367 7.28 7.84 15.15
N SER A 368 7.13 9.08 15.58
CA SER A 368 7.55 9.53 16.91
C SER A 368 6.84 8.74 18.02
N ARG A 369 5.51 8.56 17.91
CA ARG A 369 4.70 7.82 18.89
C ARG A 369 5.06 6.33 18.97
N PHE A 370 5.42 5.71 17.85
CA PHE A 370 5.76 4.29 17.74
C PHE A 370 7.27 4.02 17.71
N MET A 371 8.11 5.04 17.94
CA MET A 371 9.57 4.98 17.78
C MET A 371 10.22 3.82 18.55
N HIS A 372 9.74 3.53 19.76
CA HIS A 372 10.27 2.44 20.59
C HIS A 372 10.12 1.06 19.92
N ILE A 373 9.00 0.81 19.25
CA ILE A 373 8.71 -0.45 18.54
C ILE A 373 9.44 -0.51 17.22
N ILE A 374 9.50 0.63 16.51
CA ILE A 374 10.23 0.74 15.24
C ILE A 374 11.72 0.46 15.48
N LYS A 375 12.32 1.04 16.53
CA LYS A 375 13.73 0.78 16.89
C LYS A 375 13.98 -0.65 17.37
N ALA A 376 12.97 -1.35 17.86
CA ALA A 376 13.08 -2.76 18.23
C ALA A 376 13.16 -3.69 17.00
N GLN A 377 12.78 -3.20 15.81
CA GLN A 377 12.91 -3.98 14.58
C GLN A 377 14.38 -4.17 14.15
N PRO A 378 14.73 -5.32 13.55
CA PRO A 378 16.06 -5.56 13.01
C PRO A 378 16.51 -4.42 12.10
N PHE A 379 17.79 -4.03 12.22
CA PHE A 379 18.34 -2.95 11.39
C PHE A 379 18.28 -3.27 9.90
N LYS A 380 18.51 -4.54 9.54
CA LYS A 380 18.45 -5.03 8.16
C LYS A 380 17.08 -4.78 7.54
N ASP A 381 16.01 -5.23 8.19
CA ASP A 381 14.63 -5.09 7.69
C ASP A 381 14.23 -3.62 7.53
N ARG A 382 14.62 -2.75 8.48
CA ARG A 382 14.41 -1.30 8.37
C ARG A 382 15.14 -0.68 7.19
N CYS A 383 16.35 -1.16 6.90
CA CYS A 383 17.12 -0.69 5.74
C CYS A 383 16.50 -1.17 4.44
N GLU A 384 16.11 -2.44 4.35
CA GLU A 384 15.45 -3.00 3.16
C GLU A 384 14.17 -2.23 2.84
N TRP A 385 13.29 -2.03 3.83
CA TRP A 385 12.09 -1.22 3.66
C TRP A 385 12.39 0.22 3.21
N PHE A 386 13.39 0.88 3.82
CA PHE A 386 13.78 2.24 3.44
C PHE A 386 14.17 2.33 1.96
N TYR A 387 14.96 1.37 1.46
CA TYR A 387 15.38 1.38 0.06
C TYR A 387 14.27 0.97 -0.90
N GLU A 388 13.42 0.02 -0.54
CA GLU A 388 12.24 -0.32 -1.34
C GLU A 388 11.34 0.90 -1.53
N HIS A 389 11.10 1.67 -0.47
CA HIS A 389 10.26 2.87 -0.52
C HIS A 389 10.97 4.05 -1.21
N LEU A 390 12.29 4.18 -1.07
CA LEU A 390 13.07 5.20 -1.76
C LEU A 390 12.97 5.07 -3.29
N HIS A 391 12.87 3.84 -3.79
CA HIS A 391 12.82 3.53 -5.23
C HIS A 391 11.42 3.16 -5.75
N ALA A 392 10.39 3.07 -4.90
CA ALA A 392 9.03 2.62 -5.25
C ALA A 392 8.33 3.39 -6.40
N GLY A 393 8.81 4.58 -6.78
CA GLY A 393 8.31 5.37 -7.90
C GLY A 393 9.20 5.39 -9.15
N GLN A 394 10.33 4.68 -9.12
CA GLN A 394 11.20 4.50 -10.28
C GLN A 394 10.73 3.23 -10.99
N ALA A 395 10.50 3.29 -12.31
CA ALA A 395 10.32 2.08 -13.09
C ALA A 395 11.49 1.15 -12.80
N ASP A 396 11.27 -0.17 -12.72
CA ASP A 396 12.28 -1.22 -12.57
C ASP A 396 13.38 -1.00 -13.61
N SER A 397 14.30 -0.10 -13.29
CA SER A 397 15.54 0.08 -13.97
C SER A 397 16.39 -0.96 -13.30
N ASP A 398 16.27 -2.19 -13.79
CA ASP A 398 17.34 -3.16 -13.67
C ASP A 398 18.64 -2.37 -13.78
N MET A 399 19.43 -2.37 -12.71
CA MET A 399 20.67 -1.60 -12.58
C MET A 399 21.77 -2.14 -13.51
N VAL A 400 21.36 -2.78 -14.61
CA VAL A 400 22.14 -3.54 -15.56
C VAL A 400 21.90 -2.90 -16.93
N HIS A 401 22.74 -1.92 -17.24
CA HIS A 401 22.92 -1.32 -18.57
C HIS A 401 21.83 -0.35 -19.07
N ARG A 402 21.60 0.76 -18.36
CA ARG A 402 21.18 1.97 -19.07
C ARG A 402 22.39 2.53 -19.83
N PRO A 403 22.35 2.72 -21.17
CA PRO A 403 23.41 3.43 -21.87
C PRO A 403 23.50 4.84 -21.29
N VAL A 404 24.65 5.17 -20.72
CA VAL A 404 24.90 6.49 -20.14
C VAL A 404 25.09 7.47 -21.29
N ASN A 405 24.17 8.43 -21.44
CA ASN A 405 24.37 9.53 -22.38
C ASN A 405 25.60 10.33 -21.97
N GLU A 406 26.44 10.74 -22.94
CA GLU A 406 27.65 11.53 -22.65
C GLU A 406 27.35 12.83 -21.90
N ASN A 407 26.19 13.44 -22.16
CA ASN A 407 25.72 14.65 -21.49
C ASN A 407 25.37 14.46 -20.00
N ASP A 408 25.21 13.22 -19.54
CA ASP A 408 24.88 12.89 -18.15
C ASP A 408 26.12 12.45 -17.35
N ILE A 409 27.31 12.50 -17.94
CA ILE A 409 28.59 12.16 -17.28
C ILE A 409 29.11 13.38 -16.50
N LEU A 410 29.39 13.17 -15.22
CA LEU A 410 30.07 14.14 -14.37
C LEU A 410 31.57 14.09 -14.66
N LEU A 411 32.07 15.07 -15.41
CA LEU A 411 33.51 15.22 -15.67
C LEU A 411 34.15 15.99 -14.51
N VAL A 412 35.09 15.36 -13.80
CA VAL A 412 35.69 15.90 -12.58
C VAL A 412 37.22 15.93 -12.67
N HIS A 413 37.85 17.00 -12.17
CA HIS A 413 39.31 17.09 -12.08
C HIS A 413 39.82 16.55 -10.74
N ARG A 414 40.83 15.67 -10.76
CA ARG A 414 41.42 15.11 -9.52
C ARG A 414 42.07 16.17 -8.63
N ASP A 415 42.83 17.08 -9.23
CA ASP A 415 43.59 18.11 -8.50
C ASP A 415 42.70 19.10 -7.73
N SER A 416 41.42 19.19 -8.11
CA SER A 416 40.44 20.07 -7.49
C SER A 416 39.10 19.35 -7.28
N ILE A 417 39.15 18.08 -6.86
CA ILE A 417 38.00 17.18 -6.88
C ILE A 417 36.80 17.73 -6.12
N PHE A 418 37.00 18.35 -4.96
CA PHE A 418 35.91 18.89 -4.15
C PHE A 418 35.19 20.04 -4.86
N ARG A 419 35.94 21.05 -5.33
CA ARG A 419 35.37 22.21 -6.04
C ARG A 419 34.78 21.83 -7.39
N SER A 420 35.49 21.01 -8.17
CA SER A 420 35.04 20.52 -9.47
C SER A 420 33.75 19.71 -9.34
N SER A 421 33.68 18.81 -8.35
CA SER A 421 32.46 18.04 -8.05
C SER A 421 31.31 18.95 -7.60
N CYS A 422 31.58 19.96 -6.77
CA CYS A 422 30.58 20.93 -6.35
C CYS A 422 29.96 21.68 -7.53
N GLU A 423 30.78 22.08 -8.50
CA GLU A 423 30.32 22.77 -9.70
C GLU A 423 29.45 21.88 -10.60
N VAL A 424 29.88 20.65 -10.88
CA VAL A 424 29.12 19.76 -11.78
C VAL A 424 27.85 19.22 -11.12
N VAL A 425 27.89 18.86 -9.84
CA VAL A 425 26.72 18.34 -9.12
C VAL A 425 25.66 19.42 -8.90
N SER A 426 26.06 20.67 -8.64
CA SER A 426 25.11 21.78 -8.47
C SER A 426 24.37 22.14 -9.77
N LYS A 427 24.99 21.92 -10.94
CA LYS A 427 24.37 22.14 -12.25
C LYS A 427 23.58 20.91 -12.76
N ALA A 428 23.84 19.73 -12.21
CA ALA A 428 23.22 18.49 -12.65
C ALA A 428 21.76 18.35 -12.21
N ASN A 429 20.98 17.60 -12.98
CA ASN A 429 19.60 17.29 -12.63
C ASN A 429 19.57 16.25 -11.50
N CYS A 430 19.11 16.65 -10.31
CA CYS A 430 19.00 15.77 -9.14
C CYS A 430 18.17 14.51 -9.39
N ALA A 431 17.10 14.57 -10.20
CA ALA A 431 16.29 13.39 -10.52
C ALA A 431 17.08 12.37 -11.36
N LYS A 432 17.96 12.83 -12.24
CA LYS A 432 18.87 11.95 -13.00
C LYS A 432 19.94 11.34 -12.10
N LEU A 433 20.56 12.15 -11.24
CA LEU A 433 21.56 11.66 -10.29
C LEU A 433 20.99 10.59 -9.35
N LYS A 434 19.71 10.68 -8.96
CA LYS A 434 19.04 9.63 -8.17
C LYS A 434 18.79 8.33 -8.93
N GLN A 435 18.69 8.37 -10.26
CA GLN A 435 18.51 7.19 -11.10
C GLN A 435 19.84 6.48 -11.38
N GLY A 436 20.93 7.24 -11.48
CA GLY A 436 22.27 6.68 -11.72
C GLY A 436 23.31 7.78 -11.75
N ILE A 437 24.51 7.45 -11.28
CA ILE A 437 25.67 8.35 -11.30
C ILE A 437 26.70 7.78 -12.26
N ALA A 438 27.20 8.63 -13.14
CA ALA A 438 28.31 8.34 -14.02
C ALA A 438 29.36 9.44 -13.83
N VAL A 439 30.56 9.04 -13.40
CA VAL A 439 31.69 9.95 -13.17
C VAL A 439 32.83 9.54 -14.09
N ARG A 440 33.54 10.53 -14.63
CA ARG A 440 34.79 10.36 -15.35
C ARG A 440 35.79 11.39 -14.87
N PHE A 441 37.01 10.95 -14.57
CA PHE A 441 38.09 11.88 -14.27
C PHE A 441 38.68 12.46 -15.55
N HIS A 442 38.97 13.76 -15.53
CA HIS A 442 39.52 14.43 -16.71
C HIS A 442 40.84 13.80 -17.14
N GLY A 443 40.93 13.38 -18.40
CA GLY A 443 42.12 12.73 -18.96
C GLY A 443 42.22 11.23 -18.71
N GLU A 444 41.20 10.62 -18.09
CA GLU A 444 41.13 9.17 -17.84
C GLU A 444 40.04 8.50 -18.70
N GLU A 445 40.35 7.33 -19.25
CA GLU A 445 39.39 6.52 -20.01
C GLU A 445 38.48 5.67 -19.11
N GLY A 446 38.81 5.58 -17.82
CA GLY A 446 38.06 4.79 -16.83
C GLY A 446 36.64 5.31 -16.63
N MET A 447 35.65 4.43 -16.82
CA MET A 447 34.24 4.71 -16.54
C MET A 447 33.59 3.46 -15.95
N GLY A 448 32.75 3.62 -14.93
CA GLY A 448 31.98 2.53 -14.34
C GLY A 448 31.81 2.62 -12.83
N GLN A 449 31.23 1.58 -12.23
CA GLN A 449 30.89 1.54 -10.80
C GLN A 449 32.12 1.63 -9.88
N GLY A 450 33.30 1.19 -10.35
CA GLY A 450 34.56 1.36 -9.60
C GLY A 450 34.95 2.83 -9.44
N VAL A 451 34.81 3.62 -10.50
CA VAL A 451 35.11 5.06 -10.51
C VAL A 451 34.12 5.83 -9.63
N VAL A 452 32.85 5.44 -9.64
CA VAL A 452 31.83 6.05 -8.76
C VAL A 452 32.13 5.79 -7.29
N ARG A 453 32.54 4.55 -6.94
CA ARG A 453 32.99 4.22 -5.57
C ARG A 453 34.19 5.07 -5.15
N GLU A 454 35.22 5.10 -5.99
CA GLU A 454 36.41 5.92 -5.75
C GLU A 454 36.06 7.40 -5.57
N TRP A 455 35.16 7.94 -6.41
CA TRP A 455 34.72 9.32 -6.31
C TRP A 455 34.03 9.63 -4.97
N PHE A 456 33.14 8.75 -4.49
CA PHE A 456 32.54 8.89 -3.14
C PHE A 456 33.58 8.77 -2.03
N ASP A 457 34.53 7.84 -2.15
CA ASP A 457 35.59 7.63 -1.15
C ASP A 457 36.46 8.88 -1.02
N ILE A 458 36.92 9.46 -2.13
CA ILE A 458 37.75 10.69 -2.10
C ILE A 458 36.93 11.88 -1.59
N LEU A 459 35.68 12.04 -2.03
CA LEU A 459 34.82 13.11 -1.51
C LEU A 459 34.56 12.96 -0.01
N SER A 460 34.52 11.73 0.51
CA SER A 460 34.32 11.51 1.94
C SER A 460 35.46 12.10 2.78
N SER A 461 36.72 12.00 2.33
CA SER A 461 37.85 12.65 2.98
C SER A 461 37.87 14.16 2.76
N GLU A 462 37.51 14.63 1.56
CA GLU A 462 37.52 16.06 1.22
C GLU A 462 36.45 16.86 1.98
N ILE A 463 35.26 16.28 2.23
CA ILE A 463 34.19 16.94 2.99
C ILE A 463 34.66 17.35 4.39
N VAL A 464 35.49 16.52 5.03
CA VAL A 464 36.00 16.76 6.39
C VAL A 464 37.41 17.36 6.40
N ASN A 465 37.95 17.72 5.23
CA ASN A 465 39.27 18.32 5.13
C ASN A 465 39.29 19.68 5.87
N PRO A 466 40.19 19.88 6.85
CA PRO A 466 40.31 21.12 7.62
C PRO A 466 40.49 22.38 6.76
N ASP A 467 41.08 22.27 5.58
CA ASP A 467 41.37 23.39 4.69
C ASP A 467 40.11 24.10 4.18
N TYR A 468 38.98 23.38 4.08
CA TYR A 468 37.69 23.99 3.70
C TYR A 468 36.96 24.64 4.88
N ALA A 469 37.43 24.41 6.12
CA ALA A 469 36.87 24.91 7.37
C ALA A 469 35.38 24.56 7.60
N LEU A 470 34.84 23.53 6.94
CA LEU A 470 33.42 23.16 7.03
C LEU A 470 33.11 22.34 8.28
N PHE A 471 33.91 21.32 8.55
CA PHE A 471 33.77 20.45 9.71
C PHE A 471 35.02 20.54 10.58
N THR A 472 34.84 20.31 11.88
CA THR A 472 35.93 20.18 12.83
C THR A 472 35.83 18.82 13.50
N GLN A 473 36.99 18.24 13.80
CA GLN A 473 37.07 17.03 14.60
C GLN A 473 36.64 17.33 16.04
N SER A 474 35.89 16.40 16.64
CA SER A 474 35.46 16.46 18.02
C SER A 474 36.57 16.03 18.98
N ALA A 475 36.37 16.28 20.28
CA ALA A 475 37.36 15.96 21.32
C ALA A 475 37.69 14.46 21.45
N ASP A 476 36.82 13.59 20.92
CA ASP A 476 37.04 12.14 20.87
C ASP A 476 38.04 11.71 19.78
N GLY A 477 38.49 12.63 18.93
CA GLY A 477 39.47 12.38 17.89
C GLY A 477 38.99 11.45 16.77
N THR A 478 37.71 11.10 16.72
CA THR A 478 37.18 10.14 15.73
C THR A 478 35.91 10.63 15.05
N THR A 479 35.18 11.55 15.66
CA THR A 479 33.96 12.09 15.07
C THR A 479 34.10 13.54 14.61
N PHE A 480 33.23 13.95 13.69
CA PHE A 480 33.20 15.29 13.12
C PHE A 480 31.87 15.99 13.42
N GLN A 481 31.93 17.32 13.49
CA GLN A 481 30.77 18.20 13.64
C GLN A 481 30.96 19.48 12.81
N PRO A 482 29.88 20.18 12.43
CA PRO A 482 29.99 21.44 11.72
C PRO A 482 30.85 22.44 12.48
N ASN A 483 31.74 23.12 11.77
CA ASN A 483 32.60 24.14 12.35
C ASN A 483 31.83 25.44 12.55
N SER A 484 31.73 25.90 13.80
CA SER A 484 31.10 27.19 14.14
C SER A 484 31.77 28.39 13.47
N ASN A 485 33.05 28.27 13.12
CA ASN A 485 33.83 29.30 12.42
C ASN A 485 33.90 29.07 10.90
N SER A 486 32.99 28.28 10.33
CA SER A 486 32.98 27.97 8.89
C SER A 486 32.83 29.20 7.99
N SER A 487 32.32 30.33 8.52
CA SER A 487 32.19 31.60 7.80
C SER A 487 33.53 32.22 7.35
N VAL A 488 34.67 31.70 7.84
CA VAL A 488 36.00 32.02 7.30
C VAL A 488 36.08 31.67 5.80
N ASN A 489 35.33 30.66 5.35
CA ASN A 489 35.13 30.37 3.94
C ASN A 489 33.85 31.08 3.44
N PRO A 490 33.95 32.06 2.52
CA PRO A 490 32.79 32.81 2.04
C PRO A 490 31.69 31.94 1.41
N ASP A 491 32.05 30.79 0.83
CA ASP A 491 31.14 29.86 0.15
C ASP A 491 30.68 28.71 1.06
N HIS A 492 30.93 28.77 2.37
CA HIS A 492 30.69 27.65 3.29
C HIS A 492 29.25 27.09 3.23
N LEU A 493 28.22 27.95 3.05
CA LEU A 493 26.83 27.49 2.93
C LEU A 493 26.59 26.65 1.68
N ASN A 494 27.19 27.04 0.55
CA ASN A 494 27.11 26.27 -0.69
C ASN A 494 27.82 24.93 -0.54
N TYR A 495 28.97 24.92 0.13
CA TYR A 495 29.71 23.68 0.40
C TYR A 495 29.02 22.77 1.43
N PHE A 496 28.35 23.31 2.45
CA PHE A 496 27.51 22.49 3.33
C PHE A 496 26.35 21.86 2.58
N ARG A 497 25.70 22.62 1.69
CA ARG A 497 24.65 22.09 0.82
C ARG A 497 25.17 20.98 -0.09
N PHE A 498 26.34 21.19 -0.70
CA PHE A 498 27.01 20.20 -1.52
C PHE A 498 27.38 18.94 -0.72
N ALA A 499 28.01 19.08 0.45
CA ALA A 499 28.33 17.96 1.33
C ALA A 499 27.07 17.16 1.70
N GLY A 500 25.97 17.86 2.06
CA GLY A 500 24.68 17.22 2.32
C GLY A 500 24.11 16.49 1.10
N GLN A 501 24.26 17.05 -0.11
CA GLN A 501 23.87 16.39 -1.36
C GLN A 501 24.69 15.13 -1.62
N ILE A 502 26.01 15.17 -1.42
CA ILE A 502 26.89 14.00 -1.60
C ILE A 502 26.56 12.90 -0.60
N LEU A 503 26.37 13.24 0.68
CA LEU A 503 25.95 12.27 1.70
C LEU A 503 24.58 11.66 1.38
N GLY A 504 23.64 12.47 0.90
CA GLY A 504 22.31 12.01 0.47
C GLY A 504 22.36 11.13 -0.78
N LEU A 505 23.22 11.45 -1.74
CA LEU A 505 23.45 10.62 -2.93
C LEU A 505 24.15 9.31 -2.57
N ALA A 506 25.14 9.32 -1.68
CA ALA A 506 25.78 8.12 -1.18
C ALA A 506 24.75 7.20 -0.52
N LEU A 507 23.89 7.76 0.35
CA LEU A 507 22.78 7.02 0.94
C LEU A 507 21.84 6.46 -0.14
N ASN A 508 21.41 7.27 -1.11
CA ASN A 508 20.51 6.83 -2.20
C ASN A 508 21.09 5.67 -3.03
N HIS A 509 22.40 5.65 -3.25
CA HIS A 509 23.08 4.64 -4.08
C HIS A 509 23.71 3.49 -3.28
N ARG A 510 23.36 3.35 -2.00
CA ARG A 510 23.91 2.34 -1.07
C ARG A 510 25.45 2.38 -0.99
N GLN A 511 26.04 3.56 -1.15
CA GLN A 511 27.48 3.77 -1.01
C GLN A 511 27.82 4.13 0.42
N LEU A 512 28.83 3.46 0.97
CA LEU A 512 29.37 3.78 2.28
C LEU A 512 30.31 4.97 2.14
N VAL A 513 30.22 5.91 3.07
CA VAL A 513 31.16 7.04 3.17
C VAL A 513 31.99 6.85 4.44
N ASN A 514 33.29 7.14 4.36
CA ASN A 514 34.18 7.00 5.50
C ASN A 514 34.20 8.28 6.35
N ILE A 515 33.02 8.69 6.83
CA ILE A 515 32.86 9.85 7.72
C ILE A 515 32.00 9.45 8.92
N TYR A 516 32.51 9.71 10.12
CA TYR A 516 31.80 9.49 11.37
C TYR A 516 31.41 10.84 11.95
N PHE A 517 30.11 11.15 12.01
CA PHE A 517 29.64 12.38 12.63
C PHE A 517 29.32 12.17 14.11
N THR A 518 29.28 13.26 14.86
CA THR A 518 28.80 13.23 16.25
C THR A 518 27.35 12.76 16.33
N ARG A 519 27.00 12.14 17.47
CA ARG A 519 25.62 11.73 17.74
C ARG A 519 24.63 12.90 17.67
N SER A 520 25.03 14.09 18.10
CA SER A 520 24.23 15.32 18.00
C SER A 520 23.94 15.70 16.55
N PHE A 521 24.91 15.56 15.64
CA PHE A 521 24.70 15.82 14.23
C PHE A 521 23.65 14.88 13.61
N TYR A 522 23.72 13.57 13.89
CA TYR A 522 22.68 12.63 13.43
C TYR A 522 21.29 12.95 14.01
N LYS A 523 21.21 13.39 15.27
CA LYS A 523 19.94 13.87 15.85
C LYS A 523 19.38 15.07 15.10
N HIS A 524 20.25 16.01 14.72
CA HIS A 524 19.87 17.18 13.94
C HIS A 524 19.30 16.82 12.57
N ILE A 525 19.92 15.85 11.86
CA ILE A 525 19.40 15.31 10.60
C ILE A 525 17.98 14.72 10.79
N LEU A 526 17.74 14.08 11.93
CA LEU A 526 16.45 13.48 12.28
C LEU A 526 15.44 14.50 12.86
N GLY A 527 15.83 15.77 13.04
CA GLY A 527 14.97 16.80 13.64
C GLY A 527 14.65 16.57 15.12
N MET A 528 15.51 15.87 15.87
CA MET A 528 15.33 15.50 17.28
C MET A 528 16.09 16.38 18.28
#